data_AF-A0AAW1BE35-F1
#
_entry.id   AF-A0AAW1BE35-F1
#
_cell.length_a   1.000
_cell.length_b   1.000
_cell.length_c   1.000
_cell.angle_alpha   90.00
_cell.angle_beta   90.00
_cell.angle_gamma   90.00
#
_symmetry.space_group_name_H-M   'P 1'
#
loop_
_entity.id
_entity.type
_entity.pdbx_description
1 polymer ?
#
loop_
_entity_poly.entity_id
_entity_poly.type
_entity_poly.pdbx_seq_one_letter_code
_entity_poly.pdbx_strand_id
1 'polypeptide(L)'
;MGEIQTSKIVSNLKEAIRNRFCVFTIGIGNDVDQHLLERLALENCGMMRLIQGNEDAATHLKGFYDEIGTPLLSDIRVDYPVESVEQVTQNFFPNYFNGSEIVIAGKLFNKTAHSLHVEVTASNSDKHVLLKTEVAIDLSGQNLLEAGSVGPPNSSTDQNYVERAWSYLTIKELLTSWLKSDSRKEKAFLRERAKNLALAYNFVMPFTTLRMKTLPFQVEPPLEVYAGPSAGGVGEIVQGLQGHQVPSGSIPEKSEEPKINVTKTSADGDPHFVIDLPRSKMTICFNIDGQPGDILRLVSDHKYSGVTVNGQLIGAPAPRNGHKKQRTYFKSITILSNKPERSYLEISPTKVILDDEKRLVFPCDRNAVVVGKNFQVSIVAHANITVVLRDSISFVILIHHYKNPARYQKNHLGFYISNGQGLSTSSHGLIGQFLHRDVQLLTEPFSEKCSPDNCHEIKSGNSNSAHTLKLKGRLVPVVWKQRKIYNGKQEVDCWFAKNNAEKLIDGDYRDYLASHPFDTGTSTLVENRL
;
A
#
# COMPACT_ATOMS: atom_id res chain seq x y z
N MET A 1 3.44 26.18 47.83
CA MET A 1 4.70 25.58 47.35
C MET A 1 4.35 24.47 46.36
N GLY A 2 5.11 24.34 45.28
CA GLY A 2 4.92 23.28 44.28
C GLY A 2 5.71 22.02 44.60
N GLU A 3 5.54 20.98 43.77
CA GLU A 3 6.38 19.79 43.80
C GLU A 3 7.75 20.09 43.18
N ILE A 4 8.83 19.65 43.84
CA ILE A 4 10.22 19.91 43.44
C ILE A 4 11.05 18.62 43.27
N GLN A 5 10.51 17.47 43.65
CA GLN A 5 11.21 16.19 43.54
C GLN A 5 11.09 15.65 42.11
N THR A 6 12.23 15.58 41.39
CA THR A 6 12.33 15.12 39.98
C THR A 6 11.55 13.84 39.71
N SER A 7 11.71 12.80 40.54
CA SER A 7 11.04 11.51 40.35
C SER A 7 9.52 11.61 40.44
N LYS A 8 9.00 12.43 41.36
CA LYS A 8 7.56 12.69 41.48
C LYS A 8 7.03 13.50 40.31
N ILE A 9 7.76 14.53 39.87
CA ILE A 9 7.37 15.35 38.70
C ILE A 9 7.24 14.45 37.46
N VAL A 10 8.23 13.60 37.21
CA VAL A 10 8.22 12.65 36.08
C VAL A 10 7.07 11.65 36.20
N SER A 11 6.86 11.05 37.38
CA SER A 11 5.76 10.11 37.62
C SER A 11 4.39 10.75 37.42
N ASN A 12 4.17 11.93 38.01
CA ASN A 12 2.92 12.67 37.90
C ASN A 12 2.60 13.02 36.44
N LEU A 13 3.60 13.46 35.67
CA LEU A 13 3.43 13.78 34.26
C LEU A 13 3.05 12.54 33.45
N LYS A 14 3.76 11.43 33.65
CA LYS A 14 3.49 10.16 32.97
C LYS A 14 2.09 9.64 33.27
N GLU A 15 1.65 9.72 34.52
CA GLU A 15 0.29 9.32 34.94
C GLU A 15 -0.81 10.22 34.37
N ALA A 16 -0.53 11.51 34.18
CA ALA A 16 -1.47 12.47 33.60
C ALA A 16 -1.64 12.28 32.08
N ILE A 17 -0.54 11.98 31.39
CA ILE A 17 -0.53 11.82 29.92
C ILE A 17 -1.08 10.46 29.52
N ARG A 18 -0.64 9.39 30.19
CA ARG A 18 -1.00 7.99 29.87
C ARG A 18 -0.70 7.63 28.42
N ASN A 19 0.47 8.02 27.92
CA ASN A 19 0.94 7.79 26.55
C ASN A 19 0.02 8.31 25.44
N ARG A 20 -0.86 9.29 25.72
CA ARG A 20 -1.80 9.84 24.73
C ARG A 20 -1.17 10.80 23.73
N PHE A 21 -0.09 11.47 24.11
CA PHE A 21 0.66 12.40 23.27
C PHE A 21 2.10 12.51 23.76
N CYS A 22 3.00 12.97 22.89
CA CYS A 22 4.39 13.17 23.26
C CYS A 22 4.63 14.52 23.93
N VAL A 23 5.57 14.56 24.86
CA VAL A 23 6.05 15.79 25.49
C VAL A 23 7.44 16.08 24.98
N PHE A 24 7.59 17.25 24.40
CA PHE A 24 8.88 17.80 24.04
C PHE A 24 9.23 18.91 25.02
N THR A 25 10.48 18.95 25.46
CA THR A 25 10.95 19.95 26.42
C THR A 25 11.96 20.88 25.76
N ILE A 26 11.92 22.15 26.13
CA ILE A 26 12.86 23.16 25.63
C ILE A 26 13.50 23.84 26.84
N GLY A 27 14.79 23.61 27.03
CA GLY A 27 15.60 24.29 28.05
C GLY A 27 16.22 25.55 27.43
N ILE A 28 16.11 26.69 28.10
CA ILE A 28 16.70 27.96 27.64
C ILE A 28 17.70 28.43 28.69
N GLY A 29 18.95 28.62 28.26
CA GLY A 29 20.06 29.01 29.12
C GLY A 29 20.72 27.84 29.87
N ASN A 30 21.65 28.18 30.75
CA ASN A 30 22.53 27.22 31.42
C ASN A 30 22.04 26.79 32.81
N ASP A 31 21.06 27.50 33.37
CA ASP A 31 20.57 27.29 34.74
C ASP A 31 19.42 26.27 34.83
N VAL A 32 19.02 25.68 33.70
CA VAL A 32 17.94 24.68 33.65
C VAL A 32 18.44 23.30 34.09
N ASP A 33 17.60 22.54 34.80
CA ASP A 33 17.85 21.13 35.06
C ASP A 33 17.65 20.31 33.78
N GLN A 34 18.72 20.20 32.99
CA GLN A 34 18.71 19.49 31.70
C GLN A 34 18.33 18.01 31.89
N HIS A 35 18.79 17.37 32.97
CA HIS A 35 18.51 15.96 33.21
C HIS A 35 17.02 15.74 33.51
N LEU A 36 16.37 16.63 34.27
CA LEU A 36 14.92 16.58 34.46
C LEU A 36 14.19 16.77 33.13
N LEU A 37 14.53 17.80 32.35
CA LEU A 37 13.86 18.11 31.07
C LEU A 37 14.01 16.98 30.05
N GLU A 38 15.21 16.42 29.92
CA GLU A 38 15.50 15.28 29.06
C GLU A 38 14.68 14.06 29.49
N ARG A 39 14.64 13.78 30.79
CA ARG A 39 13.87 12.66 31.32
C ARG A 39 12.36 12.81 31.11
N LEU A 40 11.80 14.01 31.31
CA LEU A 40 10.39 14.28 31.07
C LEU A 40 10.00 14.01 29.61
N ALA A 41 10.84 14.42 28.66
CA ALA A 41 10.59 14.18 27.24
C ALA A 41 10.75 12.70 26.89
N LEU A 42 11.87 12.09 27.31
CA LEU A 42 12.19 10.69 27.04
C LEU A 42 11.18 9.71 27.66
N GLU A 43 10.57 10.00 28.80
CA GLU A 43 9.51 9.12 29.34
C GLU A 43 8.15 9.27 28.64
N ASN A 44 7.99 10.29 27.79
CA ASN A 44 6.73 10.62 27.12
C ASN A 44 6.95 10.82 25.61
N CYS A 45 7.59 9.87 24.94
CA CYS A 45 7.79 9.84 23.47
C CYS A 45 8.40 11.05 22.75
N GLY A 46 8.89 12.06 23.47
CA GLY A 46 9.52 13.23 22.86
C GLY A 46 11.02 13.29 23.10
N MET A 47 11.57 14.46 22.76
CA MET A 47 12.98 14.82 22.90
C MET A 47 13.12 16.20 23.55
N MET A 48 14.30 16.46 24.11
CA MET A 48 14.67 17.76 24.65
C MET A 48 15.47 18.56 23.61
N ARG A 49 15.18 19.86 23.51
CA ARG A 49 16.07 20.85 22.88
C ARG A 49 16.66 21.76 23.95
N LEU A 50 17.95 22.05 23.85
CA LEU A 50 18.63 23.04 24.68
C LEU A 50 19.00 24.22 23.80
N ILE A 51 18.64 25.43 24.23
CA ILE A 51 18.99 26.69 23.60
C ILE A 51 19.97 27.40 24.53
N GLN A 52 21.19 27.60 24.08
CA GLN A 52 22.21 28.30 24.85
C GLN A 52 21.87 29.79 24.97
N GLY A 53 22.31 30.45 26.05
CA GLY A 53 21.95 31.85 26.29
C GLY A 53 22.45 32.86 25.25
N ASN A 54 23.43 32.47 24.43
CA ASN A 54 24.00 33.25 23.34
C ASN A 54 23.40 32.90 21.96
N GLU A 55 22.48 31.94 21.88
CA GLU A 55 21.81 31.53 20.64
C GLU A 55 20.53 32.33 20.40
N ASP A 56 20.11 32.41 19.13
CA ASP A 56 18.82 33.01 18.76
C ASP A 56 17.67 32.05 19.07
N ALA A 57 17.07 32.22 20.26
CA ALA A 57 15.96 31.40 20.69
C ALA A 57 14.79 31.38 19.70
N ALA A 58 14.49 32.48 18.99
CA ALA A 58 13.37 32.53 18.05
C ALA A 58 13.61 31.58 16.87
N THR A 59 14.83 31.58 16.32
CA THR A 59 15.22 30.68 15.23
C THR A 59 15.18 29.22 15.66
N HIS A 60 15.71 28.89 16.85
CA HIS A 60 15.68 27.51 17.36
C HIS A 60 14.26 27.01 17.62
N LEU A 61 13.38 27.84 18.18
CA LEU A 61 11.97 27.50 18.40
C LEU A 61 11.22 27.27 17.09
N LYS A 62 11.46 28.11 16.07
CA LYS A 62 10.88 27.94 14.75
C LYS A 62 11.34 26.64 14.09
N GLY A 63 12.65 26.39 14.07
CA GLY A 63 13.21 25.17 13.49
C GLY A 63 12.70 23.90 14.17
N PHE A 64 12.54 23.96 15.51
CA PHE A 64 11.93 22.86 16.25
C PHE A 64 10.45 22.64 15.87
N TYR A 65 9.67 23.71 15.72
CA TYR A 65 8.29 23.59 15.25
C TYR A 65 8.20 23.04 13.83
N ASP A 66 9.10 23.46 12.93
CA ASP A 66 9.14 22.96 11.55
C ASP A 66 9.40 21.42 11.51
N GLU A 67 10.16 20.89 12.48
CA GLU A 67 10.47 19.46 12.61
C GLU A 67 9.26 18.62 13.07
N ILE A 68 8.46 19.13 14.02
CA ILE A 68 7.36 18.35 14.64
C ILE A 68 5.94 18.81 14.24
N GLY A 69 5.83 19.93 13.53
CA GLY A 69 4.57 20.62 13.29
C GLY A 69 3.63 19.92 12.30
N THR A 70 4.14 18.94 11.55
CA THR A 70 3.36 18.20 10.53
C THR A 70 3.46 16.69 10.75
N PRO A 71 2.71 16.11 11.72
CA PRO A 71 2.62 14.66 11.89
C PRO A 71 1.83 14.03 10.73
N LEU A 72 2.42 13.00 10.11
CA LEU A 72 1.84 12.27 8.98
C LEU A 72 1.24 10.93 9.40
N LEU A 73 1.91 10.22 10.31
CA LEU A 73 1.47 8.93 10.83
C LEU A 73 1.63 8.87 12.36
N SER A 74 0.84 8.01 12.99
CA SER A 74 0.95 7.62 14.40
C SER A 74 0.95 6.10 14.55
N ASP A 75 1.33 5.61 15.72
CA ASP A 75 1.33 4.18 16.08
C ASP A 75 2.05 3.30 15.05
N ILE A 76 3.22 3.76 14.59
CA ILE A 76 4.00 3.04 13.59
C ILE A 76 4.67 1.83 14.25
N ARG A 77 4.41 0.63 13.77
CA ARG A 77 5.13 -0.60 14.16
C ARG A 77 5.77 -1.24 12.96
N VAL A 78 7.00 -1.70 13.12
CA VAL A 78 7.73 -2.47 12.12
C VAL A 78 8.05 -3.83 12.72
N ASP A 79 7.36 -4.85 12.23
CA ASP A 79 7.46 -6.20 12.75
C ASP A 79 8.21 -7.11 11.78
N TYR A 80 8.93 -8.06 12.39
CA TYR A 80 9.74 -9.07 11.73
C TYR A 80 9.30 -10.45 12.25
N PRO A 81 9.36 -11.51 11.43
CA PRO A 81 9.10 -12.88 11.91
C PRO A 81 10.02 -13.25 13.09
N VAL A 82 9.49 -13.96 14.09
CA VAL A 82 10.14 -14.26 15.39
C VAL A 82 11.53 -14.93 15.26
N GLU A 83 11.79 -15.64 14.17
CA GLU A 83 13.06 -16.35 13.92
C GLU A 83 13.94 -15.68 12.85
N SER A 84 13.59 -14.49 12.39
CA SER A 84 14.34 -13.77 11.35
C SER A 84 15.43 -12.86 11.92
N VAL A 85 15.18 -12.24 13.09
CA VAL A 85 16.03 -11.23 13.71
C VAL A 85 16.44 -11.64 15.14
N GLU A 86 17.74 -11.70 15.40
CA GLU A 86 18.32 -11.96 16.73
C GLU A 86 18.17 -10.73 17.63
N GLN A 87 18.45 -9.56 17.08
CA GLN A 87 18.40 -8.28 17.78
C GLN A 87 17.88 -7.22 16.84
N VAL A 88 17.09 -6.29 17.35
CA VAL A 88 16.58 -5.16 16.58
C VAL A 88 16.51 -3.95 17.52
N THR A 89 16.79 -2.77 16.98
CA THR A 89 16.51 -1.51 17.65
C THR A 89 14.99 -1.31 17.77
N GLN A 90 14.58 -0.20 18.37
CA GLN A 90 13.19 0.23 18.47
C GLN A 90 12.49 0.06 17.12
N ASN A 91 11.31 -0.54 17.22
CA ASN A 91 10.49 -0.83 16.08
C ASN A 91 9.05 -0.31 16.25
N PHE A 92 8.79 0.45 17.33
CA PHE A 92 7.52 1.16 17.56
C PHE A 92 7.77 2.66 17.68
N PHE A 93 7.12 3.48 16.85
CA PHE A 93 7.28 4.93 16.82
C PHE A 93 5.91 5.59 16.97
N PRO A 94 5.69 6.41 18.01
CA PRO A 94 4.39 7.03 18.25
C PRO A 94 3.96 8.03 17.18
N ASN A 95 4.92 8.70 16.53
CA ASN A 95 4.67 9.70 15.51
C ASN A 95 5.70 9.59 14.39
N TYR A 96 5.29 9.90 13.17
CA TYR A 96 6.16 10.16 12.02
C TYR A 96 5.87 11.55 11.47
N PHE A 97 6.89 12.41 11.37
CA PHE A 97 6.73 13.80 10.94
C PHE A 97 7.16 14.00 9.49
N ASN A 98 6.59 15.00 8.83
CA ASN A 98 6.98 15.34 7.47
C ASN A 98 8.45 15.78 7.43
N GLY A 99 9.24 15.21 6.52
CA GLY A 99 10.68 15.46 6.44
C GLY A 99 11.53 14.63 7.40
N SER A 100 10.93 13.83 8.30
CA SER A 100 11.66 12.89 9.15
C SER A 100 11.92 11.54 8.47
N GLU A 101 12.77 10.75 9.10
CA GLU A 101 13.07 9.36 8.74
C GLU A 101 12.97 8.45 9.97
N ILE A 102 12.47 7.23 9.78
CA ILE A 102 12.53 6.17 10.78
C ILE A 102 13.62 5.19 10.34
N VAL A 103 14.60 4.96 11.21
CA VAL A 103 15.70 4.03 10.95
C VAL A 103 15.66 2.92 11.99
N ILE A 104 15.65 1.68 11.51
CA ILE A 104 15.69 0.48 12.34
C ILE A 104 16.88 -0.35 11.88
N ALA A 105 17.69 -0.78 12.84
CA ALA A 105 18.81 -1.65 12.58
C ALA A 105 18.66 -2.93 13.39
N GLY A 106 19.18 -4.04 12.86
CA GLY A 106 19.12 -5.32 13.53
C GLY A 106 20.17 -6.28 13.04
N LYS A 107 20.23 -7.41 13.74
CA LYS A 107 21.09 -8.54 13.44
C LYS A 107 20.21 -9.74 13.11
N LEU A 108 20.42 -10.33 11.93
CA LEU A 108 19.67 -11.51 11.48
C LEU A 108 20.12 -12.77 12.22
N PHE A 109 19.19 -13.70 12.50
CA PHE A 109 19.53 -15.02 13.05
C PHE A 109 20.25 -15.89 12.02
N ASN A 110 19.70 -15.96 10.80
CA ASN A 110 20.17 -16.86 9.76
C ASN A 110 20.75 -16.08 8.57
N LYS A 111 22.06 -16.25 8.34
CA LYS A 111 22.78 -15.64 7.20
C LYS A 111 22.51 -16.34 5.87
N THR A 112 21.68 -17.38 5.80
CA THR A 112 21.34 -18.10 4.56
C THR A 112 19.98 -17.72 3.98
N ALA A 113 19.19 -16.90 4.68
CA ALA A 113 17.93 -16.40 4.14
C ALA A 113 18.22 -15.47 2.93
N HIS A 114 17.47 -15.67 1.84
CA HIS A 114 17.58 -14.84 0.63
C HIS A 114 16.66 -13.61 0.68
N SER A 115 15.67 -13.60 1.58
CA SER A 115 14.80 -12.45 1.81
C SER A 115 14.40 -12.30 3.27
N LEU A 116 14.06 -11.07 3.65
CA LEU A 116 13.49 -10.71 4.94
C LEU A 116 12.07 -10.19 4.73
N HIS A 117 11.09 -10.85 5.36
CA HIS A 117 9.72 -10.34 5.43
C HIS A 117 9.64 -9.19 6.43
N VAL A 118 9.06 -8.07 6.01
CA VAL A 118 8.85 -6.89 6.85
C VAL A 118 7.38 -6.47 6.77
N GLU A 119 6.78 -6.28 7.95
CA GLU A 119 5.43 -5.78 8.10
C GLU A 119 5.46 -4.40 8.78
N VAL A 120 4.85 -3.39 8.17
CA VAL A 120 4.73 -2.04 8.74
C VAL A 120 3.26 -1.73 8.97
N THR A 121 2.86 -1.50 10.21
CA THR A 121 1.54 -0.96 10.55
C THR A 121 1.68 0.50 10.97
N ALA A 122 0.71 1.34 10.57
CA ALA A 122 0.66 2.74 10.95
C ALA A 122 -0.76 3.26 10.82
N SER A 123 -1.08 4.30 11.57
CA SER A 123 -2.37 5.01 11.48
C SER A 123 -2.16 6.47 11.09
N ASN A 124 -3.19 7.10 10.55
CA ASN A 124 -3.30 8.55 10.50
C ASN A 124 -4.65 8.98 11.13
N SER A 125 -5.10 10.20 10.86
CA SER A 125 -6.35 10.75 11.42
C SER A 125 -7.59 9.86 11.28
N ASP A 126 -7.66 9.05 10.23
CA ASP A 126 -8.90 8.40 9.79
C ASP A 126 -8.69 7.05 9.08
N LYS A 127 -7.43 6.62 8.92
CA LYS A 127 -7.06 5.39 8.20
C LYS A 127 -6.03 4.59 8.96
N HIS A 128 -6.10 3.28 8.77
CA HIS A 128 -5.07 2.32 9.17
C HIS A 128 -4.39 1.76 7.92
N VAL A 129 -3.06 1.70 7.93
CA VAL A 129 -2.22 1.24 6.84
C VAL A 129 -1.38 0.06 7.32
N LEU A 130 -1.32 -0.97 6.47
CA LEU A 130 -0.50 -2.15 6.64
C LEU A 130 0.30 -2.34 5.34
N LEU A 131 1.62 -2.26 5.42
CA LEU A 131 2.53 -2.51 4.30
C LEU A 131 3.27 -3.81 4.55
N LYS A 132 3.42 -4.63 3.50
CA LYS A 132 4.20 -5.86 3.55
C LYS A 132 5.18 -5.89 2.39
N THR A 133 6.42 -6.26 2.67
CA THR A 133 7.45 -6.37 1.65
C THR A 133 8.41 -7.50 1.95
N GLU A 134 8.92 -8.12 0.89
CA GLU A 134 10.09 -8.99 0.95
C GLU A 134 11.31 -8.18 0.54
N VAL A 135 12.29 -8.07 1.44
CA VAL A 135 13.56 -7.40 1.15
C VAL A 135 14.58 -8.46 0.79
N ALA A 136 15.14 -8.41 -0.41
CA ALA A 136 16.21 -9.32 -0.80
C ALA A 136 17.45 -9.09 0.08
N ILE A 137 18.00 -10.16 0.64
CA ILE A 137 19.22 -10.12 1.44
C ILE A 137 20.38 -10.41 0.48
N ASP A 138 21.15 -9.37 0.17
CA ASP A 138 22.37 -9.53 -0.60
C ASP A 138 23.54 -9.95 0.31
N LEU A 139 23.91 -11.21 0.21
CA LEU A 139 25.00 -11.83 0.96
C LEU A 139 26.37 -11.70 0.27
N SER A 140 26.43 -11.06 -0.92
CA SER A 140 27.63 -11.04 -1.76
C SER A 140 28.76 -10.12 -1.26
N GLY A 141 28.56 -9.41 -0.14
CA GLY A 141 29.60 -8.58 0.49
C GLY A 141 29.97 -7.31 -0.28
N GLN A 142 29.33 -7.03 -1.42
CA GLN A 142 29.63 -5.86 -2.27
C GLN A 142 28.92 -4.57 -1.83
N ASN A 143 27.97 -4.64 -0.88
CA ASN A 143 27.30 -3.44 -0.33
C ASN A 143 28.15 -2.75 0.76
N LEU A 144 29.45 -2.62 0.53
CA LEU A 144 30.19 -1.50 1.08
C LEU A 144 29.58 -0.27 0.41
N LEU A 145 28.86 0.56 1.16
CA LEU A 145 28.48 1.89 0.68
C LEU A 145 29.76 2.52 0.11
N GLU A 146 29.83 2.71 -1.21
CA GLU A 146 30.93 3.39 -1.88
C GLU A 146 30.91 4.88 -1.47
N ALA A 147 31.22 5.16 -0.22
CA ALA A 147 31.60 6.49 0.20
C ALA A 147 32.96 6.74 -0.45
N GLY A 148 32.99 7.65 -1.42
CA GLY A 148 34.19 8.04 -2.18
C GLY A 148 35.39 8.17 -1.26
N SER A 149 36.28 7.18 -1.32
CA SER A 149 37.39 7.05 -0.40
C SER A 149 38.50 8.02 -0.83
N VAL A 150 38.46 9.24 -0.29
CA VAL A 150 39.65 10.10 -0.19
C VAL A 150 40.38 9.67 1.09
N GLY A 151 41.02 8.50 1.03
CA GLY A 151 41.80 7.91 2.12
C GLY A 151 42.99 7.11 1.57
N PRO A 152 44.12 7.07 2.29
CA PRO A 152 45.36 6.50 1.76
C PRO A 152 45.24 4.99 1.48
N PRO A 153 46.01 4.44 0.52
CA PRO A 153 45.64 3.19 -0.18
C PRO A 153 45.85 1.88 0.59
N ASN A 154 46.11 1.88 1.89
CA ASN A 154 46.68 0.72 2.60
C ASN A 154 45.97 0.33 3.91
N SER A 155 44.64 0.46 3.99
CA SER A 155 43.86 -0.21 5.06
C SER A 155 42.67 -0.95 4.46
N SER A 156 42.87 -2.21 4.08
CA SER A 156 41.81 -3.17 3.79
C SER A 156 41.08 -3.60 5.07
N THR A 157 40.59 -2.64 5.85
CA THR A 157 39.52 -2.91 6.80
C THR A 157 38.23 -2.67 6.05
N ASP A 158 37.63 -3.77 5.57
CA ASP A 158 36.23 -3.84 5.18
C ASP A 158 35.37 -3.30 6.34
N GLN A 159 35.16 -1.97 6.37
CA GLN A 159 34.30 -1.36 7.36
C GLN A 159 32.87 -1.68 6.94
N ASN A 160 32.29 -2.69 7.58
CA ASN A 160 30.87 -2.99 7.45
C ASN A 160 30.07 -1.83 8.08
N TYR A 161 29.77 -0.81 7.27
CA TYR A 161 29.06 0.39 7.70
C TYR A 161 27.66 0.09 8.24
N VAL A 162 27.01 -0.97 7.76
CA VAL A 162 25.70 -1.44 8.26
C VAL A 162 25.82 -1.95 9.69
N GLU A 163 26.82 -2.78 9.95
CA GLU A 163 27.09 -3.29 11.30
C GLU A 163 27.54 -2.17 12.25
N ARG A 164 28.34 -1.21 11.75
CA ARG A 164 28.74 -0.02 12.50
C ARG A 164 27.53 0.88 12.80
N ALA A 165 26.58 1.03 11.88
CA ALA A 165 25.35 1.78 12.10
C ALA A 165 24.44 1.09 13.14
N TRP A 166 24.28 -0.23 13.03
CA TRP A 166 23.55 -1.04 14.02
C TRP A 166 24.13 -0.87 15.43
N SER A 167 25.45 -0.99 15.58
CA SER A 167 26.10 -0.83 16.88
C SER A 167 25.96 0.60 17.43
N TYR A 168 26.08 1.63 16.60
CA TYR A 168 25.86 3.02 17.00
C TYR A 168 24.44 3.26 17.53
N LEU A 169 23.41 2.83 16.78
CA LEU A 169 22.01 2.97 17.17
C LEU A 169 21.70 2.19 18.45
N THR A 170 22.23 0.96 18.58
CA THR A 170 22.10 0.14 19.79
C THR A 170 22.72 0.83 21.00
N ILE A 171 23.90 1.45 20.86
CA ILE A 171 24.54 2.22 21.95
C ILE A 171 23.65 3.40 22.37
N LYS A 172 23.08 4.13 21.42
CA LYS A 172 22.18 5.25 21.70
C LYS A 172 20.94 4.81 22.48
N GLU A 173 20.37 3.64 22.17
CA GLU A 173 19.23 3.07 22.90
C GLU A 173 19.58 2.68 24.32
N LEU A 174 20.75 2.09 24.53
CA LEU A 174 21.25 1.76 25.85
C LEU A 174 21.46 3.02 26.69
N LEU A 175 22.01 4.09 26.10
CA LEU A 175 22.17 5.40 26.75
C LEU A 175 20.82 6.01 27.12
N THR A 176 19.84 5.94 26.21
CA THR A 176 18.49 6.45 26.46
C THR A 176 17.79 5.68 27.59
N SER A 177 17.91 4.36 27.59
CA SER A 177 17.37 3.51 28.66
C SER A 177 18.07 3.78 30.00
N TRP A 178 19.37 4.07 29.95
CA TRP A 178 20.17 4.42 31.13
C TRP A 178 19.73 5.75 31.76
N LEU A 179 19.35 6.74 30.93
CA LEU A 179 18.80 8.03 31.40
C LEU A 179 17.41 7.86 32.05
N LYS A 180 16.56 6.98 31.53
CA LYS A 180 15.20 6.74 32.04
C LYS A 180 15.15 5.95 33.35
N SER A 181 16.11 5.05 33.58
CA SER A 181 16.07 4.16 34.74
C SER A 181 16.30 4.91 36.05
N ASP A 182 15.61 4.52 37.12
CA ASP A 182 15.94 4.89 38.51
C ASP A 182 16.79 3.83 39.23
N SER A 183 16.86 2.62 38.67
CA SER A 183 17.50 1.48 39.29
C SER A 183 19.01 1.53 39.11
N ARG A 184 19.75 1.62 40.23
CA ARG A 184 21.22 1.58 40.21
C ARG A 184 21.76 0.31 39.55
N LYS A 185 21.10 -0.84 39.76
CA LYS A 185 21.49 -2.12 39.17
C LYS A 185 21.33 -2.11 37.65
N GLU A 186 20.17 -1.64 37.18
CA GLU A 186 19.88 -1.55 35.75
C GLU A 186 20.81 -0.53 35.05
N LYS A 187 21.04 0.63 35.68
CA LYS A 187 22.02 1.61 35.17
C LYS A 187 23.43 1.03 35.03
N ALA A 188 23.88 0.23 36.00
CA ALA A 188 25.20 -0.40 35.91
C ALA A 188 25.27 -1.39 34.74
N PHE A 189 24.23 -2.22 34.58
CA PHE A 189 24.13 -3.18 33.47
C PHE A 189 24.09 -2.50 32.09
N LEU A 190 23.23 -1.49 31.91
CA LEU A 190 23.11 -0.74 30.66
C LEU A 190 24.42 -0.02 30.30
N ARG A 191 25.09 0.58 31.29
CA ARG A 191 26.40 1.23 31.12
C ARG A 191 27.46 0.24 30.66
N GLU A 192 27.55 -0.92 31.30
CA GLU A 192 28.53 -1.95 30.95
C GLU A 192 28.33 -2.45 29.52
N ARG A 193 27.07 -2.74 29.15
CA ARG A 193 26.73 -3.17 27.79
C ARG A 193 27.06 -2.11 26.74
N ALA A 194 26.72 -0.83 26.99
CA ALA A 194 27.04 0.27 26.09
C ALA A 194 28.56 0.48 25.95
N LYS A 195 29.30 0.39 27.06
CA LYS A 195 30.77 0.47 27.06
C LYS A 195 31.39 -0.65 26.24
N ASN A 196 30.93 -1.89 26.41
CA ASN A 196 31.48 -3.04 25.69
C ASN A 196 31.26 -2.93 24.18
N LEU A 197 30.06 -2.51 23.75
CA LEU A 197 29.79 -2.24 22.33
C LEU A 197 30.63 -1.08 21.80
N ALA A 198 30.75 0.03 22.55
CA ALA A 198 31.56 1.17 22.14
C ALA A 198 33.04 0.80 21.96
N LEU A 199 33.60 -0.03 22.85
CA LEU A 199 34.97 -0.53 22.71
C LEU A 199 35.12 -1.50 21.53
N ALA A 200 34.17 -2.42 21.33
CA ALA A 200 34.22 -3.38 20.22
C ALA A 200 34.23 -2.70 18.85
N TYR A 201 33.48 -1.60 18.70
CA TYR A 201 33.38 -0.84 17.44
C TYR A 201 34.19 0.47 17.44
N ASN A 202 35.10 0.68 18.41
CA ASN A 202 35.97 1.86 18.49
C ASN A 202 35.21 3.20 18.45
N PHE A 203 34.11 3.31 19.20
CA PHE A 203 33.39 4.56 19.40
C PHE A 203 33.88 5.30 20.65
N VAL A 204 34.09 6.62 20.51
CA VAL A 204 34.22 7.54 21.64
C VAL A 204 32.82 8.00 22.05
N MET A 205 32.41 7.59 23.24
CA MET A 205 31.06 7.76 23.80
C MET A 205 31.20 8.24 25.25
N PRO A 206 30.12 8.68 25.94
CA PRO A 206 30.22 9.18 27.32
C PRO A 206 30.91 8.24 28.33
N PHE A 207 31.04 6.94 28.03
CA PHE A 207 31.69 5.93 28.88
C PHE A 207 33.04 5.41 28.34
N THR A 208 33.59 5.99 27.27
CA THR A 208 34.88 5.61 26.67
C THR A 208 35.72 6.86 26.39
N THR A 209 37.05 6.70 26.39
CA THR A 209 38.00 7.81 26.15
C THR A 209 39.07 7.37 25.15
N LEU A 210 39.38 8.23 24.18
CA LEU A 210 40.52 8.02 23.28
C LEU A 210 41.79 8.64 23.88
N ARG A 211 42.84 7.84 24.08
CA ARG A 211 44.14 8.32 24.55
C ARG A 211 45.15 8.27 23.41
N MET A 212 45.68 9.41 23.01
CA MET A 212 46.83 9.45 22.10
C MET A 212 48.12 9.09 22.86
N LYS A 213 48.95 8.25 22.27
CA LYS A 213 50.35 8.12 22.68
C LYS A 213 51.08 9.36 22.18
N THR A 214 51.52 10.23 23.09
CA THR A 214 52.44 11.32 22.75
C THR A 214 53.76 10.73 22.26
N LEU A 215 54.08 10.91 20.99
CA LEU A 215 55.44 10.73 20.49
C LEU A 215 56.32 11.84 21.10
N PRO A 216 57.59 11.57 21.43
CA PRO A 216 58.46 12.50 22.13
C PRO A 216 58.93 13.63 21.20
N PHE A 217 58.01 14.51 20.80
CA PHE A 217 58.34 15.83 20.27
C PHE A 217 57.34 16.83 20.84
N GLN A 218 57.86 17.73 21.68
CA GLN A 218 57.14 18.88 22.20
C GLN A 218 56.82 19.81 21.03
N VAL A 219 55.54 19.93 20.70
CA VAL A 219 54.99 21.12 20.07
C VAL A 219 53.91 21.59 21.03
N GLU A 220 53.97 22.87 21.41
CA GLU A 220 53.01 23.49 22.32
C GLU A 220 51.58 23.15 21.90
N PRO A 221 50.70 22.76 22.85
CA PRO A 221 49.32 22.46 22.51
C PRO A 221 48.64 23.76 22.03
N PRO A 222 47.94 23.77 20.88
CA PRO A 222 46.99 24.84 20.62
C PRO A 222 45.96 24.85 21.74
N LEU A 223 45.54 26.05 22.16
CA LEU A 223 44.51 26.32 23.16
C LEU A 223 43.42 25.24 23.17
N GLU A 224 43.13 24.71 24.37
CA GLU A 224 42.06 23.75 24.64
C GLU A 224 40.74 24.22 24.02
N VAL A 225 40.43 23.71 22.82
CA VAL A 225 39.07 23.71 22.32
C VAL A 225 38.37 22.59 23.06
N TYR A 226 37.60 22.96 24.09
CA TYR A 226 36.55 22.10 24.63
C TYR A 226 35.55 21.84 23.49
N ALA A 227 35.82 20.82 22.68
CA ALA A 227 34.80 20.18 21.88
C ALA A 227 33.96 19.35 22.86
N GLY A 228 33.07 20.03 23.60
CA GLY A 228 31.87 19.37 24.07
C GLY A 228 31.17 18.72 22.86
N PRO A 229 30.33 17.69 23.05
CA PRO A 229 29.50 17.20 21.96
C PRO A 229 28.81 18.42 21.36
N SER A 230 29.11 18.73 20.10
CA SER A 230 28.44 19.81 19.39
C SER A 230 26.95 19.53 19.49
N ALA A 231 26.24 20.37 20.24
CA ALA A 231 24.79 20.48 20.18
C ALA A 231 24.32 21.02 18.82
N GLY A 232 25.25 21.32 17.90
CA GLY A 232 24.98 21.46 16.47
C GLY A 232 24.94 20.08 15.80
N GLY A 233 23.90 19.30 16.10
CA GLY A 233 23.47 18.28 15.17
C GLY A 233 22.90 18.97 13.94
N VAL A 234 23.62 18.91 12.82
CA VAL A 234 22.97 18.90 11.51
C VAL A 234 21.81 17.93 11.63
N GLY A 235 20.60 18.39 11.32
CA GLY A 235 19.35 17.67 11.57
C GLY A 235 19.36 16.26 11.00
N GLU A 236 19.78 15.29 11.79
CA GLU A 236 19.34 13.92 11.65
C GLU A 236 17.95 13.89 12.27
N ILE A 237 16.94 14.16 11.46
CA ILE A 237 15.53 13.96 11.79
C ILE A 237 15.26 12.43 11.79
N VAL A 238 16.08 11.68 12.52
CA VAL A 238 15.98 10.23 12.68
C VAL A 238 15.18 9.99 13.93
N GLN A 239 13.93 9.61 13.76
CA GLN A 239 13.09 9.19 14.86
C GLN A 239 13.48 7.77 15.23
N GLY A 240 14.09 7.67 16.38
CA GLY A 240 14.31 6.46 17.14
C GLY A 240 14.97 6.89 18.42
N LEU A 241 14.44 6.44 19.56
CA LEU A 241 15.13 6.11 20.81
C LEU A 241 14.10 5.90 21.94
N GLN A 242 13.30 4.81 21.90
CA GLN A 242 12.43 4.30 22.97
C GLN A 242 12.19 2.79 22.86
N GLY A 243 12.73 2.01 23.80
CA GLY A 243 12.41 0.59 23.96
C GLY A 243 11.15 0.36 24.80
N HIS A 244 10.38 -0.68 24.46
CA HIS A 244 9.48 -1.41 25.35
C HIS A 244 9.74 -2.91 25.18
N GLN A 245 9.69 -3.66 26.28
CA GLN A 245 9.75 -5.13 26.24
C GLN A 245 8.44 -5.70 25.68
N VAL A 246 8.57 -6.69 24.80
CA VAL A 246 7.48 -7.45 24.20
C VAL A 246 6.72 -8.24 25.28
N PRO A 247 5.40 -8.08 25.43
CA PRO A 247 4.59 -9.04 26.17
C PRO A 247 4.38 -10.31 25.32
N SER A 248 4.70 -11.46 25.90
CA SER A 248 4.37 -12.78 25.35
C SER A 248 2.85 -12.96 25.32
N GLY A 249 2.25 -12.88 24.11
CA GLY A 249 0.83 -13.09 23.86
C GLY A 249 0.63 -14.17 22.80
N SER A 250 -0.27 -15.11 23.08
CA SER A 250 -0.59 -16.32 22.32
C SER A 250 -1.10 -16.06 20.89
N ILE A 251 -0.64 -16.94 20.00
CA ILE A 251 -0.94 -17.10 18.58
C ILE A 251 -2.46 -17.19 18.30
N PRO A 252 -3.04 -16.35 17.44
CA PRO A 252 -4.13 -16.75 16.57
C PRO A 252 -3.55 -17.50 15.37
N GLU A 253 -4.07 -18.70 15.13
CA GLU A 253 -3.69 -19.60 14.04
C GLU A 253 -3.59 -18.88 12.69
N LYS A 254 -2.66 -19.37 11.86
CA LYS A 254 -2.56 -19.13 10.42
C LYS A 254 -3.97 -19.07 9.81
N SER A 255 -4.40 -17.87 9.44
CA SER A 255 -5.53 -17.72 8.54
C SER A 255 -5.07 -18.20 7.16
N GLU A 256 -5.67 -19.30 6.72
CA GLU A 256 -5.60 -19.72 5.33
C GLU A 256 -6.00 -18.54 4.44
N GLU A 257 -5.28 -18.34 3.32
CA GLU A 257 -5.64 -17.34 2.32
C GLU A 257 -7.14 -17.46 1.99
N PRO A 258 -7.95 -16.41 2.18
CA PRO A 258 -9.35 -16.50 1.87
C PRO A 258 -9.48 -16.77 0.37
N LYS A 259 -10.00 -17.96 0.02
CA LYS A 259 -10.47 -18.25 -1.34
C LYS A 259 -11.57 -17.26 -1.64
N ILE A 260 -11.22 -16.13 -2.26
CA ILE A 260 -12.19 -15.13 -2.67
C ILE A 260 -13.12 -15.82 -3.67
N ASN A 261 -14.37 -16.07 -3.25
CA ASN A 261 -15.43 -16.55 -4.13
C ASN A 261 -15.86 -15.38 -5.04
N VAL A 262 -15.03 -15.07 -6.03
CA VAL A 262 -15.33 -14.04 -7.04
C VAL A 262 -16.46 -14.57 -7.93
N THR A 263 -17.52 -13.79 -8.13
CA THR A 263 -18.53 -14.15 -9.15
C THR A 263 -17.88 -14.17 -10.54
N LYS A 264 -18.43 -14.92 -11.49
CA LYS A 264 -17.85 -14.97 -12.85
C LYS A 264 -18.01 -13.64 -13.61
N THR A 265 -18.79 -12.70 -13.06
CA THR A 265 -19.09 -11.41 -13.67
C THR A 265 -17.83 -10.53 -13.76
N SER A 266 -17.39 -10.28 -15.00
CA SER A 266 -16.09 -9.66 -15.28
C SER A 266 -16.01 -8.98 -16.65
N ALA A 267 -15.03 -8.10 -16.79
CA ALA A 267 -14.56 -7.54 -18.05
C ALA A 267 -13.03 -7.58 -18.07
N ASP A 268 -12.43 -8.38 -18.96
CA ASP A 268 -10.99 -8.66 -18.97
C ASP A 268 -10.48 -8.93 -20.40
N GLY A 269 -9.18 -8.87 -20.65
CA GLY A 269 -8.62 -9.10 -22.00
C GLY A 269 -9.05 -8.00 -22.99
N ASP A 270 -9.53 -8.38 -24.18
CA ASP A 270 -9.73 -7.43 -25.30
C ASP A 270 -11.17 -6.91 -25.55
N PRO A 271 -11.67 -6.04 -24.66
CA PRO A 271 -12.29 -6.49 -23.43
C PRO A 271 -13.42 -7.49 -23.72
N HIS A 272 -13.27 -8.65 -23.10
CA HIS A 272 -14.21 -9.75 -23.04
C HIS A 272 -15.08 -9.61 -21.79
N PHE A 273 -16.38 -9.51 -21.98
CA PHE A 273 -17.36 -9.42 -20.90
C PHE A 273 -17.95 -10.80 -20.63
N VAL A 274 -18.05 -11.15 -19.35
CA VAL A 274 -18.72 -12.34 -18.84
C VAL A 274 -19.67 -11.87 -17.76
N ILE A 275 -20.95 -12.26 -17.84
CA ILE A 275 -21.99 -11.85 -16.92
C ILE A 275 -22.60 -13.12 -16.33
N ASP A 276 -22.40 -13.31 -15.03
CA ASP A 276 -22.99 -14.42 -14.28
C ASP A 276 -24.37 -14.03 -13.77
N LEU A 277 -25.39 -14.83 -14.11
CA LEU A 277 -26.78 -14.60 -13.74
C LEU A 277 -27.22 -15.73 -12.81
N PRO A 278 -26.94 -15.65 -11.50
CA PRO A 278 -27.20 -16.73 -10.56
C PRO A 278 -28.69 -17.08 -10.47
N ARG A 279 -29.58 -16.08 -10.57
CA ARG A 279 -31.04 -16.26 -10.54
C ARG A 279 -31.54 -17.12 -11.70
N SER A 280 -30.94 -16.95 -12.88
CA SER A 280 -31.31 -17.68 -14.10
C SER A 280 -30.39 -18.89 -14.36
N LYS A 281 -29.44 -19.19 -13.45
CA LYS A 281 -28.44 -20.26 -13.56
C LYS A 281 -27.75 -20.31 -14.94
N MET A 282 -27.40 -19.15 -15.48
CA MET A 282 -26.75 -19.04 -16.78
C MET A 282 -25.67 -17.98 -16.78
N THR A 283 -24.76 -18.08 -17.74
CA THR A 283 -23.73 -17.08 -17.98
C THR A 283 -23.82 -16.56 -19.40
N ILE A 284 -23.74 -15.24 -19.58
CA ILE A 284 -23.73 -14.57 -20.87
C ILE A 284 -22.33 -14.02 -21.10
N CYS A 285 -21.85 -14.04 -22.34
CA CYS A 285 -20.61 -13.38 -22.70
C CYS A 285 -20.75 -12.58 -23.98
N PHE A 286 -19.99 -11.49 -24.08
CA PHE A 286 -19.96 -10.64 -25.26
C PHE A 286 -18.62 -9.90 -25.32
N ASN A 287 -18.40 -9.17 -26.41
CA ASN A 287 -17.24 -8.30 -26.58
C ASN A 287 -17.73 -6.90 -26.86
N ILE A 288 -16.93 -5.89 -26.50
CA ILE A 288 -17.13 -4.51 -26.95
C ILE A 288 -15.83 -4.06 -27.62
N ASP A 289 -15.88 -3.89 -28.95
CA ASP A 289 -14.75 -3.43 -29.75
C ASP A 289 -14.63 -1.89 -29.70
N GLY A 290 -14.25 -1.36 -28.53
CA GLY A 290 -13.99 0.07 -28.33
C GLY A 290 -12.68 0.55 -28.97
N GLN A 291 -12.52 1.87 -29.08
CA GLN A 291 -11.31 2.52 -29.58
C GLN A 291 -10.30 2.81 -28.46
N PRO A 292 -8.99 2.88 -28.77
CA PRO A 292 -7.99 3.37 -27.82
C PRO A 292 -8.37 4.77 -27.31
N GLY A 293 -8.38 4.96 -26.00
CA GLY A 293 -8.79 6.21 -25.35
C GLY A 293 -10.25 6.24 -24.90
N ASP A 294 -11.12 5.38 -25.43
CA ASP A 294 -12.51 5.26 -24.96
C ASP A 294 -12.54 4.94 -23.46
N ILE A 295 -13.46 5.57 -22.74
CA ILE A 295 -13.70 5.33 -21.32
C ILE A 295 -15.06 4.65 -21.23
N LEU A 296 -15.06 3.37 -20.88
CA LEU A 296 -16.28 2.56 -20.81
C LEU A 296 -16.87 2.61 -19.40
N ARG A 297 -18.16 2.93 -19.29
CA ARG A 297 -18.92 2.87 -18.03
C ARG A 297 -19.32 1.43 -17.73
N LEU A 298 -18.60 0.79 -16.81
CA LEU A 298 -18.79 -0.61 -16.43
C LEU A 298 -19.95 -0.77 -15.45
N VAL A 299 -19.98 0.06 -14.41
CA VAL A 299 -21.02 0.08 -13.38
C VAL A 299 -21.43 1.52 -13.10
N SER A 300 -22.73 1.76 -13.00
CA SER A 300 -23.32 3.07 -12.76
C SER A 300 -24.47 2.95 -11.78
N ASP A 301 -24.21 3.28 -10.52
CA ASP A 301 -25.22 3.30 -9.46
C ASP A 301 -25.03 4.52 -8.55
N HIS A 302 -24.61 5.63 -9.16
CA HIS A 302 -24.25 6.86 -8.48
C HIS A 302 -25.38 7.44 -7.60
N LYS A 303 -26.63 7.41 -8.09
CA LYS A 303 -27.77 8.01 -7.37
C LYS A 303 -28.08 7.26 -6.06
N TYR A 304 -27.97 5.94 -6.06
CA TYR A 304 -28.41 5.10 -4.94
C TYR A 304 -27.22 4.68 -4.07
N SER A 305 -26.33 3.82 -4.55
CA SER A 305 -25.14 3.42 -3.78
C SER A 305 -24.03 4.49 -3.80
N GLY A 306 -24.05 5.45 -4.73
CA GLY A 306 -22.94 6.39 -4.88
C GLY A 306 -21.77 5.83 -5.68
N VAL A 307 -21.87 4.60 -6.20
CA VAL A 307 -20.76 3.92 -6.87
C VAL A 307 -20.81 4.12 -8.38
N THR A 308 -19.66 4.44 -8.99
CA THR A 308 -19.47 4.43 -10.45
C THR A 308 -18.13 3.80 -10.77
N VAL A 309 -18.07 2.95 -11.79
CA VAL A 309 -16.84 2.32 -12.26
C VAL A 309 -16.68 2.57 -13.75
N ASN A 310 -15.56 3.20 -14.11
CA ASN A 310 -15.19 3.52 -15.47
C ASN A 310 -13.86 2.86 -15.82
N GLY A 311 -13.72 2.33 -17.04
CA GLY A 311 -12.48 1.70 -17.51
C GLY A 311 -11.97 2.35 -18.79
N GLN A 312 -10.74 2.88 -18.77
CA GLN A 312 -10.12 3.50 -19.94
C GLN A 312 -9.38 2.47 -20.79
N LEU A 313 -9.58 2.51 -22.10
CA LEU A 313 -8.96 1.59 -23.05
C LEU A 313 -7.60 2.08 -23.58
N ILE A 314 -6.67 1.14 -23.79
CA ILE A 314 -5.42 1.32 -24.53
C ILE A 314 -5.34 0.33 -25.70
N GLY A 315 -4.84 0.79 -26.84
CA GLY A 315 -4.68 -0.04 -28.04
C GLY A 315 -3.41 -0.88 -28.05
N ALA A 316 -3.50 -2.04 -28.70
CA ALA A 316 -2.36 -2.85 -29.12
C ALA A 316 -2.58 -3.33 -30.56
N PRO A 317 -1.50 -3.45 -31.38
CA PRO A 317 -1.56 -4.09 -32.67
C PRO A 317 -2.22 -5.47 -32.61
N ALA A 318 -2.92 -5.87 -33.66
CA ALA A 318 -3.43 -7.23 -33.76
C ALA A 318 -2.28 -8.24 -34.04
N PRO A 319 -2.40 -9.50 -33.58
CA PRO A 319 -1.50 -10.57 -34.01
C PRO A 319 -1.52 -10.75 -35.54
N ARG A 320 -0.41 -11.25 -36.11
CA ARG A 320 -0.38 -11.66 -37.52
C ARG A 320 -1.48 -12.71 -37.78
N ASN A 321 -2.30 -12.49 -38.80
CA ASN A 321 -3.50 -13.30 -39.15
C ASN A 321 -4.69 -13.19 -38.17
N GLY A 322 -4.73 -12.17 -37.30
CA GLY A 322 -5.88 -11.92 -36.44
C GLY A 322 -7.08 -11.34 -37.20
N HIS A 323 -8.30 -11.74 -36.80
CA HIS A 323 -9.55 -11.23 -37.39
C HIS A 323 -9.87 -9.76 -37.01
N LYS A 324 -9.22 -9.21 -35.98
CA LYS A 324 -9.40 -7.82 -35.54
C LYS A 324 -8.30 -6.92 -36.12
N LYS A 325 -8.63 -5.66 -36.43
CA LYS A 325 -7.65 -4.64 -36.86
C LYS A 325 -6.71 -4.20 -35.73
N GLN A 326 -7.23 -4.14 -34.50
CA GLN A 326 -6.50 -3.82 -33.28
C GLN A 326 -7.15 -4.51 -32.09
N ARG A 327 -6.39 -4.68 -30.99
CA ARG A 327 -6.91 -5.07 -29.68
C ARG A 327 -6.95 -3.87 -28.76
N THR A 328 -7.88 -3.86 -27.83
CA THR A 328 -7.98 -2.83 -26.80
C THR A 328 -8.05 -3.47 -25.42
N TYR A 329 -7.34 -2.92 -24.45
CA TYR A 329 -7.26 -3.46 -23.08
C TYR A 329 -7.54 -2.35 -22.06
N PHE A 330 -7.96 -2.67 -20.84
CA PHE A 330 -8.11 -1.64 -19.81
C PHE A 330 -6.74 -1.16 -19.31
N LYS A 331 -6.42 0.10 -19.60
CA LYS A 331 -5.23 0.80 -19.11
C LYS A 331 -5.37 1.20 -17.64
N SER A 332 -6.57 1.66 -17.28
CA SER A 332 -6.90 2.09 -15.93
C SER A 332 -8.37 1.81 -15.64
N ILE A 333 -8.65 1.57 -14.36
CA ILE A 333 -10.00 1.46 -13.80
C ILE A 333 -10.15 2.56 -12.75
N THR A 334 -11.19 3.37 -12.88
CA THR A 334 -11.56 4.41 -11.93
C THR A 334 -12.82 4.00 -11.20
N ILE A 335 -12.77 3.98 -9.87
CA ILE A 335 -13.91 3.66 -9.00
C ILE A 335 -14.23 4.91 -8.20
N LEU A 336 -15.43 5.44 -8.35
CA LEU A 336 -15.94 6.55 -7.57
C LEU A 336 -16.90 6.04 -6.49
N SER A 337 -16.83 6.63 -5.31
CA SER A 337 -17.82 6.50 -4.25
C SER A 337 -18.20 7.90 -3.76
N ASN A 338 -19.46 8.29 -3.92
CA ASN A 338 -19.95 9.61 -3.52
C ASN A 338 -20.76 9.61 -2.22
N LYS A 339 -20.82 8.48 -1.52
CA LYS A 339 -21.56 8.35 -0.26
C LYS A 339 -20.72 7.59 0.79
N PRO A 340 -20.55 8.12 2.01
CA PRO A 340 -21.11 9.39 2.51
C PRO A 340 -20.42 10.64 1.93
N GLU A 341 -19.12 10.55 1.67
CA GLU A 341 -18.30 11.63 1.08
C GLU A 341 -17.72 11.16 -0.25
N ARG A 342 -17.26 12.13 -1.06
CA ARG A 342 -16.64 11.83 -2.35
C ARG A 342 -15.23 11.28 -2.13
N SER A 343 -15.04 10.03 -2.53
CA SER A 343 -13.73 9.43 -2.69
C SER A 343 -13.61 8.74 -4.04
N TYR A 344 -12.38 8.55 -4.50
CA TYR A 344 -12.13 7.76 -5.70
C TYR A 344 -10.86 6.93 -5.59
N LEU A 345 -10.84 5.87 -6.40
CA LEU A 345 -9.64 5.12 -6.72
C LEU A 345 -9.35 5.22 -8.20
N GLU A 346 -8.09 5.46 -8.53
CA GLU A 346 -7.56 5.29 -9.88
C GLU A 346 -6.51 4.18 -9.87
N ILE A 347 -6.80 3.09 -10.57
CA ILE A 347 -5.98 1.88 -10.58
C ILE A 347 -5.35 1.74 -11.96
N SER A 348 -4.04 1.50 -11.98
CA SER A 348 -3.24 1.18 -13.16
C SER A 348 -2.38 -0.06 -12.88
N PRO A 349 -1.75 -0.68 -13.90
CA PRO A 349 -0.85 -1.81 -13.67
C PRO A 349 0.33 -1.53 -12.74
N THR A 350 0.69 -0.26 -12.50
CA THR A 350 1.87 0.13 -11.72
C THR A 350 1.56 0.79 -10.38
N LYS A 351 0.38 1.41 -10.24
CA LYS A 351 0.00 2.14 -9.03
C LYS A 351 -1.50 2.19 -8.80
N VAL A 352 -1.87 2.37 -7.53
CA VAL A 352 -3.20 2.71 -7.04
C VAL A 352 -3.14 4.10 -6.42
N ILE A 353 -4.01 5.00 -6.86
CA ILE A 353 -4.24 6.29 -6.23
C ILE A 353 -5.57 6.20 -5.49
N LEU A 354 -5.56 6.49 -4.20
CA LEU A 354 -6.74 6.65 -3.36
C LEU A 354 -6.82 8.12 -2.95
N ASP A 355 -7.98 8.73 -3.11
CA ASP A 355 -8.20 10.13 -2.76
C ASP A 355 -9.57 10.28 -2.09
N ASP A 356 -9.54 10.62 -0.81
CA ASP A 356 -10.67 10.84 0.09
C ASP A 356 -10.33 12.01 1.04
N GLU A 357 -10.22 13.21 0.47
CA GLU A 357 -9.65 14.44 1.07
C GLU A 357 -8.13 14.45 1.13
N LYS A 358 -7.51 13.30 1.40
CA LYS A 358 -6.05 13.11 1.37
C LYS A 358 -5.68 12.12 0.27
N ARG A 359 -4.70 12.50 -0.53
CA ARG A 359 -4.22 11.65 -1.63
C ARG A 359 -3.14 10.69 -1.14
N LEU A 360 -3.41 9.40 -1.27
CA LEU A 360 -2.46 8.31 -1.04
C LEU A 360 -2.12 7.61 -2.35
N VAL A 361 -0.86 7.25 -2.51
CA VAL A 361 -0.36 6.58 -3.72
C VAL A 361 0.40 5.32 -3.31
N PHE A 362 -0.06 4.17 -3.79
CA PHE A 362 0.54 2.87 -3.52
C PHE A 362 1.08 2.29 -4.81
N PRO A 363 2.34 1.80 -4.84
CA PRO A 363 2.84 1.05 -5.98
C PRO A 363 2.24 -0.37 -5.98
N CYS A 364 2.06 -0.95 -7.16
CA CYS A 364 1.48 -2.30 -7.32
C CYS A 364 2.51 -3.44 -7.23
N ASP A 365 3.77 -3.14 -6.94
CA ASP A 365 4.87 -4.09 -6.76
C ASP A 365 5.09 -4.51 -5.30
N ARG A 366 4.30 -3.93 -4.37
CA ARG A 366 4.34 -4.23 -2.94
C ARG A 366 2.96 -4.57 -2.42
N ASN A 367 2.92 -5.36 -1.36
CA ASN A 367 1.68 -5.69 -0.68
C ASN A 367 1.28 -4.52 0.23
N ALA A 368 0.02 -4.11 0.18
CA ALA A 368 -0.49 -3.06 1.02
C ALA A 368 -1.96 -3.28 1.35
N VAL A 369 -2.38 -2.92 2.56
CA VAL A 369 -3.78 -2.87 2.97
C VAL A 369 -4.03 -1.51 3.60
N VAL A 370 -5.06 -0.82 3.12
CA VAL A 370 -5.53 0.45 3.67
C VAL A 370 -6.98 0.26 4.06
N VAL A 371 -7.27 0.56 5.32
CA VAL A 371 -8.62 0.52 5.88
C VAL A 371 -9.00 1.94 6.26
N GLY A 372 -10.04 2.47 5.61
CA GLY A 372 -10.70 3.72 5.96
C GLY A 372 -12.08 3.47 6.56
N LYS A 373 -12.83 4.53 6.84
CA LYS A 373 -14.16 4.42 7.47
C LYS A 373 -15.18 3.60 6.68
N ASN A 374 -15.15 3.71 5.34
CA ASN A 374 -16.16 3.12 4.46
C ASN A 374 -15.58 2.29 3.31
N PHE A 375 -14.27 2.06 3.35
CA PHE A 375 -13.60 1.28 2.32
C PHE A 375 -12.42 0.51 2.90
N GLN A 376 -12.09 -0.58 2.23
CA GLN A 376 -10.84 -1.28 2.39
C GLN A 376 -10.24 -1.55 1.01
N VAL A 377 -8.95 -1.28 0.88
CA VAL A 377 -8.17 -1.52 -0.34
C VAL A 377 -7.05 -2.48 0.03
N SER A 378 -6.99 -3.62 -0.64
CA SER A 378 -5.95 -4.62 -0.46
C SER A 378 -5.22 -4.86 -1.78
N ILE A 379 -3.93 -4.59 -1.80
CA ILE A 379 -3.04 -4.74 -2.95
C ILE A 379 -2.18 -5.97 -2.70
N VAL A 380 -2.25 -6.92 -3.62
CA VAL A 380 -1.35 -8.08 -3.70
C VAL A 380 -0.39 -7.84 -4.85
N ALA A 381 0.90 -7.74 -4.53
CA ALA A 381 1.98 -7.36 -5.43
C ALA A 381 1.91 -8.14 -6.75
N HIS A 382 1.93 -7.40 -7.86
CA HIS A 382 1.88 -7.91 -9.24
C HIS A 382 0.69 -8.82 -9.59
N ALA A 383 -0.32 -8.94 -8.73
CA ALA A 383 -1.40 -9.90 -8.88
C ALA A 383 -2.76 -9.21 -9.02
N ASN A 384 -3.25 -8.60 -7.93
CA ASN A 384 -4.58 -8.01 -7.92
C ASN A 384 -4.74 -6.90 -6.86
N ILE A 385 -5.79 -6.12 -7.04
CA ILE A 385 -6.29 -5.15 -6.07
C ILE A 385 -7.72 -5.52 -5.73
N THR A 386 -8.01 -5.68 -4.44
CA THR A 386 -9.37 -5.88 -3.93
C THR A 386 -9.85 -4.58 -3.30
N VAL A 387 -11.02 -4.11 -3.71
CA VAL A 387 -11.66 -2.89 -3.22
C VAL A 387 -13.00 -3.27 -2.61
N VAL A 388 -13.13 -3.11 -1.30
CA VAL A 388 -14.38 -3.31 -0.56
C VAL A 388 -14.93 -1.94 -0.20
N LEU A 389 -16.19 -1.69 -0.50
CA LEU A 389 -16.92 -0.46 -0.17
C LEU A 389 -18.12 -0.82 0.73
N ARG A 390 -18.16 -0.26 1.93
CA ARG A 390 -19.24 -0.44 2.94
C ARG A 390 -19.65 -1.91 3.12
N ASP A 391 -18.68 -2.82 3.12
CA ASP A 391 -18.77 -4.29 3.33
C ASP A 391 -19.73 -5.07 2.42
N SER A 392 -20.42 -4.39 1.51
CA SER A 392 -21.53 -4.93 0.70
C SER A 392 -21.24 -4.89 -0.80
N ILE A 393 -20.23 -4.12 -1.19
CA ILE A 393 -19.74 -4.03 -2.57
C ILE A 393 -18.26 -4.39 -2.55
N SER A 394 -17.85 -5.36 -3.35
CA SER A 394 -16.46 -5.79 -3.47
C SER A 394 -16.09 -6.00 -4.93
N PHE A 395 -15.00 -5.37 -5.34
CA PHE A 395 -14.42 -5.47 -6.68
C PHE A 395 -13.02 -6.06 -6.60
N VAL A 396 -12.67 -6.88 -7.58
CA VAL A 396 -11.31 -7.40 -7.78
C VAL A 396 -10.80 -6.91 -9.12
N ILE A 397 -9.65 -6.23 -9.09
CA ILE A 397 -8.98 -5.69 -10.26
C ILE A 397 -7.71 -6.52 -10.46
N LEU A 398 -7.69 -7.34 -11.51
CA LEU A 398 -6.51 -8.16 -11.84
C LEU A 398 -5.48 -7.35 -12.60
N ILE A 399 -4.20 -7.57 -12.30
CA ILE A 399 -3.08 -7.00 -13.04
C ILE A 399 -2.53 -8.07 -13.99
N HIS A 400 -2.53 -7.76 -15.28
CA HIS A 400 -1.86 -8.57 -16.29
C HIS A 400 -0.51 -7.94 -16.62
N HIS A 401 0.56 -8.55 -16.11
CA HIS A 401 1.93 -8.10 -16.35
C HIS A 401 2.68 -9.06 -17.28
N TYR A 402 3.26 -8.54 -18.35
CA TYR A 402 4.07 -9.31 -19.30
C TYR A 402 5.55 -8.99 -19.11
N LYS A 403 6.38 -9.99 -18.81
CA LYS A 403 7.84 -9.82 -18.70
C LYS A 403 8.48 -9.51 -20.06
N ASN A 404 8.09 -10.26 -21.09
CA ASN A 404 8.57 -10.12 -22.46
C ASN A 404 7.38 -9.98 -23.43
N PRO A 405 6.70 -8.82 -23.48
CA PRO A 405 5.49 -8.66 -24.26
C PRO A 405 5.77 -8.71 -25.76
N ALA A 406 5.00 -9.52 -26.48
CA ALA A 406 4.88 -9.39 -27.93
C ALA A 406 4.23 -8.03 -28.28
N ARG A 407 4.34 -7.57 -29.53
CA ARG A 407 3.79 -6.27 -29.97
C ARG A 407 2.30 -6.09 -29.67
N TYR A 408 1.53 -7.18 -29.68
CA TYR A 408 0.09 -7.20 -29.42
C TYR A 408 -0.27 -7.37 -27.93
N GLN A 409 0.71 -7.47 -27.04
CA GLN A 409 0.52 -7.58 -25.59
C GLN A 409 0.85 -6.24 -24.93
N LYS A 410 -0.04 -5.81 -24.04
CA LYS A 410 0.14 -4.62 -23.20
C LYS A 410 -0.22 -4.98 -21.77
N ASN A 411 0.53 -4.46 -20.80
CA ASN A 411 0.12 -4.55 -19.41
C ASN A 411 -1.25 -3.88 -19.28
N HIS A 412 -2.17 -4.58 -18.64
CA HIS A 412 -3.57 -4.15 -18.56
C HIS A 412 -4.24 -4.68 -17.31
N LEU A 413 -5.49 -4.27 -17.14
CA LEU A 413 -6.32 -4.64 -16.01
C LEU A 413 -7.51 -5.50 -16.46
N GLY A 414 -7.91 -6.40 -15.57
CA GLY A 414 -9.22 -7.05 -15.62
C GLY A 414 -10.09 -6.54 -14.47
N PHE A 415 -11.37 -6.35 -14.69
CA PHE A 415 -12.32 -5.92 -13.66
C PHE A 415 -13.32 -7.03 -13.34
N TYR A 416 -13.50 -7.34 -12.06
CA TYR A 416 -14.35 -8.41 -11.56
C TYR A 416 -15.22 -7.91 -10.41
N ILE A 417 -16.49 -8.34 -10.38
CA ILE A 417 -17.40 -8.05 -9.26
C ILE A 417 -17.39 -9.26 -8.34
N SER A 418 -16.78 -9.15 -7.16
CA SER A 418 -16.77 -10.23 -6.17
C SER A 418 -18.04 -10.22 -5.32
N ASN A 419 -18.54 -9.05 -4.95
CA ASN A 419 -19.81 -8.89 -4.25
C ASN A 419 -20.53 -7.64 -4.80
N GLY A 420 -21.75 -7.82 -5.29
CA GLY A 420 -22.58 -6.73 -5.81
C GLY A 420 -23.82 -6.41 -4.97
N GLN A 421 -23.97 -7.00 -3.78
CA GLN A 421 -25.20 -6.90 -2.98
C GLN A 421 -25.55 -5.47 -2.58
N GLY A 422 -24.54 -4.61 -2.34
CA GLY A 422 -24.75 -3.20 -2.02
C GLY A 422 -25.07 -2.30 -3.22
N LEU A 423 -25.03 -2.81 -4.46
CA LEU A 423 -25.47 -2.08 -5.65
C LEU A 423 -27.00 -2.17 -5.77
N SER A 424 -27.64 -1.05 -6.08
CA SER A 424 -29.10 -0.97 -6.18
C SER A 424 -29.65 -1.72 -7.40
N THR A 425 -30.95 -2.00 -7.39
CA THR A 425 -31.68 -2.55 -8.55
C THR A 425 -31.70 -1.62 -9.76
N SER A 426 -31.32 -0.35 -9.57
CA SER A 426 -31.16 0.65 -10.64
C SER A 426 -29.73 0.71 -11.17
N SER A 427 -28.83 -0.16 -10.70
CA SER A 427 -27.47 -0.27 -11.24
C SER A 427 -27.48 -0.48 -12.75
N HIS A 428 -26.67 0.29 -13.45
CA HIS A 428 -26.56 0.31 -14.91
C HIS A 428 -25.09 0.22 -15.33
N GLY A 429 -24.82 0.39 -16.63
CA GLY A 429 -23.49 0.24 -17.23
C GLY A 429 -23.38 -1.05 -18.03
N LEU A 430 -22.24 -1.28 -18.69
CA LEU A 430 -22.02 -2.47 -19.50
C LEU A 430 -22.14 -3.77 -18.69
N ILE A 431 -21.85 -3.73 -17.38
CA ILE A 431 -22.00 -4.86 -16.46
C ILE A 431 -23.20 -4.65 -15.53
N GLY A 432 -23.31 -3.45 -14.94
CA GLY A 432 -24.28 -3.20 -13.87
C GLY A 432 -25.74 -3.44 -14.26
N GLN A 433 -26.11 -3.22 -15.54
CA GLN A 433 -27.48 -3.39 -16.05
C GLN A 433 -28.04 -4.81 -15.91
N PHE A 434 -27.17 -5.81 -15.73
CA PHE A 434 -27.53 -7.22 -15.64
C PHE A 434 -27.62 -7.76 -14.21
N LEU A 435 -27.04 -7.06 -13.22
CA LEU A 435 -26.83 -7.60 -11.87
C LEU A 435 -28.13 -8.01 -11.14
N HIS A 436 -29.23 -7.31 -11.43
CA HIS A 436 -30.54 -7.53 -10.80
C HIS A 436 -31.61 -7.96 -11.81
N ARG A 437 -31.21 -8.55 -12.94
CA ARG A 437 -32.12 -8.93 -14.03
C ARG A 437 -32.23 -10.45 -14.19
N ASP A 438 -33.43 -10.87 -14.59
CA ASP A 438 -33.69 -12.25 -14.98
C ASP A 438 -33.62 -12.35 -16.51
N VAL A 439 -33.00 -13.43 -17.01
CA VAL A 439 -32.87 -13.72 -18.45
C VAL A 439 -33.42 -15.10 -18.74
N GLN A 440 -34.13 -15.23 -19.85
CA GLN A 440 -34.68 -16.51 -20.31
C GLN A 440 -34.00 -16.95 -21.60
N LEU A 441 -33.63 -18.22 -21.67
CA LEU A 441 -33.13 -18.87 -22.88
C LEU A 441 -34.29 -19.54 -23.60
N LEU A 442 -34.50 -19.19 -24.86
CA LEU A 442 -35.43 -19.84 -25.76
C LEU A 442 -34.65 -20.72 -26.74
N THR A 443 -35.07 -21.98 -26.85
CA THR A 443 -34.51 -22.93 -27.81
C THR A 443 -35.61 -23.30 -28.77
N GLU A 444 -35.46 -22.91 -30.04
CA GLU A 444 -36.39 -23.33 -31.09
C GLU A 444 -35.84 -24.59 -31.77
N PRO A 445 -36.63 -25.69 -31.84
CA PRO A 445 -36.29 -26.82 -32.67
C PRO A 445 -36.39 -26.41 -34.13
N PHE A 446 -35.32 -26.61 -34.88
CA PHE A 446 -35.31 -26.39 -36.32
C PHE A 446 -36.35 -27.33 -36.97
N SER A 447 -37.47 -26.80 -37.47
CA SER A 447 -38.35 -27.56 -38.36
C SER A 447 -38.19 -27.03 -39.78
N GLU A 448 -37.39 -27.74 -40.57
CA GLU A 448 -37.41 -27.58 -42.01
C GLU A 448 -38.78 -28.06 -42.53
N LYS A 449 -39.61 -27.14 -43.01
CA LYS A 449 -40.64 -27.52 -43.99
C LYS A 449 -39.95 -27.77 -45.33
N CYS A 450 -39.58 -29.02 -45.60
CA CYS A 450 -39.18 -29.41 -46.95
C CYS A 450 -40.39 -29.35 -47.89
N SER A 451 -40.25 -28.65 -49.02
CA SER A 451 -41.11 -28.84 -50.20
C SER A 451 -40.75 -30.16 -50.91
N PRO A 452 -41.69 -30.82 -51.62
CA PRO A 452 -41.57 -32.26 -51.91
C PRO A 452 -40.54 -32.72 -52.94
N ASP A 453 -39.69 -31.87 -53.50
CA ASP A 453 -39.01 -32.21 -54.77
C ASP A 453 -37.48 -32.12 -54.82
N ASN A 454 -36.75 -32.02 -53.70
CA ASN A 454 -35.30 -32.33 -53.72
C ASN A 454 -34.69 -32.49 -52.32
N CYS A 455 -34.62 -33.73 -51.82
CA CYS A 455 -33.78 -34.08 -50.68
C CYS A 455 -32.65 -35.01 -51.17
N HIS A 456 -31.47 -34.44 -51.42
CA HIS A 456 -30.24 -35.23 -51.46
C HIS A 456 -29.68 -35.32 -50.03
N GLU A 457 -29.44 -36.55 -49.58
CA GLU A 457 -28.88 -36.90 -48.27
C GLU A 457 -27.55 -36.18 -48.00
N ILE A 458 -27.54 -35.32 -46.98
CA ILE A 458 -26.31 -34.91 -46.29
C ILE A 458 -26.28 -35.63 -44.94
N LYS A 459 -25.24 -36.44 -44.76
CA LYS A 459 -24.97 -37.19 -43.53
C LYS A 459 -24.62 -36.25 -42.36
N SER A 460 -25.44 -36.35 -41.31
CA SER A 460 -25.17 -36.24 -39.88
C SER A 460 -23.93 -35.46 -39.40
N GLY A 461 -24.18 -34.34 -38.71
CA GLY A 461 -23.21 -33.66 -37.85
C GLY A 461 -23.73 -32.32 -37.31
N ASN A 462 -24.19 -32.31 -36.05
CA ASN A 462 -24.74 -31.21 -35.24
C ASN A 462 -26.19 -30.76 -35.51
N SER A 463 -27.06 -31.00 -34.52
CA SER A 463 -28.35 -30.33 -34.39
C SER A 463 -28.11 -28.83 -34.15
N ASN A 464 -28.24 -28.02 -35.20
CA ASN A 464 -28.20 -26.56 -35.07
C ASN A 464 -29.55 -26.06 -34.53
N SER A 465 -29.78 -26.23 -33.22
CA SER A 465 -30.84 -25.50 -32.52
C SER A 465 -30.47 -24.03 -32.47
N ALA A 466 -31.35 -23.16 -32.99
CA ALA A 466 -31.17 -21.72 -32.86
C ALA A 466 -31.49 -21.31 -31.42
N HIS A 467 -30.48 -20.79 -30.71
CA HIS A 467 -30.63 -20.32 -29.34
C HIS A 467 -30.81 -18.81 -29.32
N THR A 468 -31.84 -18.35 -28.63
CA THR A 468 -32.17 -16.94 -28.52
C THR A 468 -32.39 -16.57 -27.07
N LEU A 469 -31.70 -15.54 -26.58
CA LEU A 469 -31.96 -14.96 -25.26
C LEU A 469 -33.11 -13.96 -25.36
N LYS A 470 -34.06 -14.06 -24.44
CA LYS A 470 -35.13 -13.07 -24.25
C LYS A 470 -34.77 -12.17 -23.06
N LEU A 471 -34.54 -10.90 -23.35
CA LEU A 471 -34.21 -9.87 -22.35
C LEU A 471 -35.02 -8.60 -22.61
N LYS A 472 -35.84 -8.18 -21.64
CA LYS A 472 -36.73 -6.99 -21.76
C LYS A 472 -37.59 -6.98 -23.06
N GLY A 473 -38.07 -8.16 -23.47
CA GLY A 473 -38.84 -8.31 -24.71
C GLY A 473 -38.00 -8.33 -26.00
N ARG A 474 -36.69 -8.11 -25.92
CA ARG A 474 -35.75 -8.23 -27.04
C ARG A 474 -35.29 -9.68 -27.19
N LEU A 475 -35.11 -10.09 -28.44
CA LEU A 475 -34.60 -11.40 -28.82
C LEU A 475 -33.18 -11.25 -29.34
N VAL A 476 -32.23 -11.95 -28.69
CA VAL A 476 -30.80 -11.88 -29.00
C VAL A 476 -30.31 -13.26 -29.41
N PRO A 477 -29.92 -13.48 -30.68
CA PRO A 477 -29.31 -14.72 -31.11
C PRO A 477 -27.98 -14.95 -30.39
N VAL A 478 -27.80 -16.15 -29.83
CA VAL A 478 -26.59 -16.51 -29.08
C VAL A 478 -26.03 -17.85 -29.55
N VAL A 479 -24.73 -18.02 -29.35
CA VAL A 479 -24.03 -19.29 -29.60
C VAL A 479 -23.32 -19.74 -28.35
N TRP A 480 -23.29 -21.04 -28.09
CA TRP A 480 -22.51 -21.57 -26.98
C TRP A 480 -21.01 -21.30 -27.20
N LYS A 481 -20.31 -20.87 -26.16
CA LYS A 481 -18.86 -20.66 -26.17
C LYS A 481 -18.27 -20.91 -24.80
N GLN A 482 -17.03 -21.40 -24.77
CA GLN A 482 -16.25 -21.50 -23.54
C GLN A 482 -15.21 -20.38 -23.49
N ARG A 483 -15.00 -19.80 -22.30
CA ARG A 483 -14.01 -18.75 -22.05
C ARG A 483 -13.14 -19.06 -20.84
N LYS A 484 -11.90 -18.60 -20.90
CA LYS A 484 -10.94 -18.63 -19.80
C LYS A 484 -10.90 -17.26 -19.14
N ILE A 485 -11.17 -17.20 -17.83
CA ILE A 485 -11.11 -15.98 -17.03
C ILE A 485 -10.08 -16.13 -15.90
N TYR A 486 -9.80 -15.04 -15.20
CA TYR A 486 -8.95 -15.03 -14.00
C TYR A 486 -7.55 -15.62 -14.28
N ASN A 487 -6.84 -15.07 -15.26
CA ASN A 487 -5.55 -15.57 -15.77
C ASN A 487 -5.59 -17.02 -16.25
N GLY A 488 -6.75 -17.48 -16.72
CA GLY A 488 -6.96 -18.84 -17.21
C GLY A 488 -7.10 -19.89 -16.12
N LYS A 489 -7.24 -19.49 -14.85
CA LYS A 489 -7.48 -20.40 -13.72
C LYS A 489 -8.92 -20.95 -13.72
N GLN A 490 -9.85 -20.29 -14.39
CA GLN A 490 -11.25 -20.70 -14.44
C GLN A 490 -11.76 -20.77 -15.88
N GLU A 491 -12.42 -21.88 -16.21
CA GLU A 491 -13.17 -22.06 -17.45
C GLU A 491 -14.65 -21.80 -17.20
N VAL A 492 -15.28 -21.06 -18.11
CA VAL A 492 -16.66 -20.62 -18.01
C VAL A 492 -17.36 -20.86 -19.34
N ASP A 493 -18.40 -21.68 -19.28
CA ASP A 493 -19.34 -21.86 -20.39
C ASP A 493 -20.34 -20.71 -20.39
N CYS A 494 -20.54 -20.09 -21.56
CA CYS A 494 -21.37 -18.91 -21.70
C CYS A 494 -22.12 -18.88 -23.04
N TRP A 495 -23.29 -18.23 -23.03
CA TRP A 495 -24.03 -17.87 -24.22
C TRP A 495 -23.43 -16.59 -24.81
N PHE A 496 -22.77 -16.71 -25.96
CA PHE A 496 -22.06 -15.62 -26.60
C PHE A 496 -22.98 -14.81 -27.53
N ALA A 497 -23.17 -13.53 -27.20
CA ALA A 497 -23.80 -12.56 -28.09
C ALA A 497 -22.75 -11.89 -29.00
N LYS A 498 -23.02 -11.90 -30.31
CA LYS A 498 -22.14 -11.32 -31.35
C LYS A 498 -22.37 -9.80 -31.48
N ASN A 499 -21.65 -9.17 -32.42
CA ASN A 499 -21.87 -7.80 -32.90
C ASN A 499 -21.89 -6.73 -31.79
N ASN A 500 -20.86 -6.66 -30.95
CA ASN A 500 -20.78 -5.66 -29.88
C ASN A 500 -21.99 -5.63 -28.94
N ALA A 501 -22.53 -6.81 -28.63
CA ALA A 501 -23.69 -6.96 -27.74
C ALA A 501 -24.96 -6.25 -28.24
N GLU A 502 -25.09 -6.07 -29.55
CA GLU A 502 -26.29 -5.50 -30.17
C GLU A 502 -27.56 -6.21 -29.65
N LYS A 503 -28.58 -5.44 -29.27
CA LYS A 503 -29.84 -5.88 -28.65
C LYS A 503 -29.71 -6.55 -27.26
N LEU A 504 -28.50 -6.93 -26.84
CA LEU A 504 -28.25 -7.43 -25.48
C LEU A 504 -28.19 -6.26 -24.48
N ILE A 505 -27.31 -5.29 -24.73
CA ILE A 505 -27.20 -4.08 -23.89
C ILE A 505 -28.33 -3.09 -24.20
N ASP A 506 -28.69 -2.24 -23.25
CA ASP A 506 -29.61 -1.12 -23.47
C ASP A 506 -28.97 -0.03 -24.35
N GLY A 507 -29.38 0.06 -25.62
CA GLY A 507 -28.81 1.01 -26.59
C GLY A 507 -27.63 0.40 -27.36
N ASP A 508 -26.64 1.25 -27.68
CA ASP A 508 -25.40 0.85 -28.32
C ASP A 508 -24.17 1.16 -27.45
N TYR A 509 -22.99 0.63 -27.80
CA TYR A 509 -21.82 0.77 -26.92
C TYR A 509 -21.40 2.24 -26.70
N ARG A 510 -21.74 3.16 -27.62
CA ARG A 510 -21.39 4.58 -27.51
C ARG A 510 -22.17 5.28 -26.40
N ASP A 511 -23.36 4.76 -26.05
CA ASP A 511 -24.17 5.26 -24.92
C ASP A 511 -23.48 5.00 -23.56
N TYR A 512 -22.51 4.08 -23.54
CA TYR A 512 -21.73 3.73 -22.36
C TYR A 512 -20.36 4.43 -22.33
N LEU A 513 -20.10 5.37 -23.23
CA LEU A 513 -18.89 6.19 -23.19
C LEU A 513 -19.02 7.28 -22.11
N ALA A 514 -17.98 7.37 -21.28
CA ALA A 514 -17.78 8.44 -20.34
C ALA A 514 -16.87 9.51 -20.97
N SER A 515 -17.18 10.78 -20.69
CA SER A 515 -16.40 11.92 -21.18
C SER A 515 -15.05 12.08 -20.46
N HIS A 516 -14.98 11.66 -19.19
CA HIS A 516 -13.78 11.66 -18.38
C HIS A 516 -13.81 10.48 -17.37
N PRO A 517 -12.66 10.08 -16.78
CA PRO A 517 -12.62 8.91 -15.88
C PRO A 517 -13.53 9.04 -14.65
N PHE A 518 -13.81 10.26 -14.22
CA PHE A 518 -14.65 10.59 -13.06
C PHE A 518 -16.12 10.86 -13.41
N ASP A 519 -16.54 10.60 -14.65
CA ASP A 519 -17.89 10.91 -15.14
C ASP A 519 -18.93 9.96 -14.55
N THR A 520 -19.88 10.52 -13.80
CA THR A 520 -20.95 9.80 -13.10
C THR A 520 -22.22 9.61 -13.94
N GLY A 521 -22.27 10.17 -15.15
CA GLY A 521 -23.40 10.06 -16.08
C GLY A 521 -24.63 10.90 -15.73
N THR A 522 -24.52 11.81 -14.75
CA THR A 522 -25.63 12.68 -14.31
C THR A 522 -25.60 14.09 -14.92
N SER A 523 -24.68 14.38 -15.83
CA SER A 523 -24.41 15.75 -16.31
C SER A 523 -25.40 16.29 -17.37
N THR A 524 -26.57 15.67 -17.54
CA THR A 524 -27.61 16.19 -18.46
C THR A 524 -28.71 17.03 -17.79
N LEU A 525 -28.57 17.41 -16.52
CA LEU A 525 -29.54 18.30 -15.84
C LEU A 525 -28.90 19.32 -14.90
N VAL A 526 -27.97 20.14 -15.39
CA VAL A 526 -27.84 21.52 -14.89
C VAL A 526 -27.46 22.39 -16.09
N GLU A 527 -28.47 22.94 -16.75
CA GLU A 527 -28.30 24.10 -17.61
C GLU A 527 -27.67 25.24 -16.79
N ASN A 528 -26.62 25.83 -17.37
CA ASN A 528 -26.24 27.23 -17.25
C ASN A 528 -27.04 28.07 -16.25
N ARG A 529 -26.53 28.21 -15.02
CA ARG A 529 -26.52 29.51 -14.32
C ARG A 529 -25.21 29.64 -13.53
N LEU A 530 -24.36 30.49 -14.11
CA LEU A 530 -23.32 31.35 -13.53
C LEU A 530 -22.78 30.98 -12.15
#